data_AF-A0A2V9GF78-F1
#
_entry.id   AF-A0A2V9GF78-F1
#
_cell.length_a   1.000
_cell.length_b   1.000
_cell.length_c   1.000
_cell.angle_alpha   90.00
_cell.angle_beta   90.00
_cell.angle_gamma   90.00
#
_symmetry.space_group_name_H-M   'P 1'
#
loop_
_entity.id
_entity.type
_entity.pdbx_description
1 polymer ?
#
loop_
_entity_poly.entity_id
_entity_poly.type
_entity_poly.pdbx_seq_one_letter_code
_entity_poly.pdbx_strand_id
1 'polypeptide(L)'
;MTAVEYGHGKRHHVLSDYTFAVRDAGRLLNIGKAYAGLTDAEIREYTDHFLKHTVEDRGHWRRVEPNVVLEIAFNNIQRSDRHESGYALRFPRIVRLRPDKTLGEIDTLERVKEIYAGQRAGTPPRD
;
A
#
# COMPACT_ATOMS: atom_id res chain seq x y z
N MET A 1 2.36 -5.12 3.07
CA MET A 1 3.22 -3.94 2.83
C MET A 1 4.55 -4.45 2.30
N THR A 2 5.28 -3.67 1.52
CA THR A 2 6.56 -4.10 0.91
C THR A 2 7.74 -3.21 1.33
N ALA A 3 7.46 -1.96 1.68
CA ALA A 3 8.44 -1.03 2.18
C ALA A 3 7.78 0.00 3.09
N VAL A 4 8.58 0.57 3.97
CA VAL A 4 8.17 1.62 4.91
C VAL A 4 9.22 2.72 4.96
N GLU A 5 8.79 3.93 5.26
CA GLU A 5 9.66 5.08 5.41
C GLU A 5 9.37 5.79 6.73
N TYR A 6 10.35 6.52 7.24
CA TYR A 6 10.11 7.45 8.32
C TYR A 6 9.16 8.56 7.87
N GLY A 7 8.27 8.98 8.75
CA GLY A 7 7.35 10.07 8.48
C GLY A 7 8.05 11.42 8.36
N HIS A 8 7.27 12.47 8.15
CA HIS A 8 7.77 13.84 8.12
C HIS A 8 7.27 14.63 9.34
N GLY A 9 7.92 15.74 9.68
CA GLY A 9 7.51 16.63 10.77
C GLY A 9 7.43 15.91 12.11
N LYS A 10 6.25 15.92 12.77
CA LYS A 10 6.06 15.25 14.06
C LYS A 10 6.28 13.72 14.02
N ARG A 11 6.22 13.11 12.83
CA ARG A 11 6.38 11.67 12.61
C ARG A 11 7.77 11.26 12.11
N HIS A 12 8.76 12.16 12.13
CA HIS A 12 10.12 11.86 11.66
C HIS A 12 10.84 10.71 12.38
N HIS A 13 10.35 10.29 13.54
CA HIS A 13 10.95 9.23 14.37
C HIS A 13 10.18 7.89 14.29
N VAL A 14 9.09 7.82 13.51
CA VAL A 14 8.28 6.61 13.34
C VAL A 14 8.14 6.23 11.87
N LEU A 15 8.00 4.93 11.60
CA LEU A 15 7.78 4.40 10.26
C LEU A 15 6.30 4.51 9.90
N SER A 16 5.86 5.66 9.39
CA SER A 16 4.43 5.95 9.15
C SER A 16 4.01 5.97 7.69
N ASP A 17 4.95 5.73 6.80
CA ASP A 17 4.83 5.94 5.36
C ASP A 17 4.88 4.57 4.66
N TYR A 18 3.72 4.02 4.30
CA TYR A 18 3.59 2.60 3.96
C TYR A 18 3.42 2.36 2.47
N THR A 19 4.39 1.69 1.83
CA THR A 19 4.27 1.20 0.46
C THR A 19 3.62 -0.19 0.45
N PHE A 20 2.65 -0.39 -0.43
CA PHE A 20 1.88 -1.63 -0.53
C PHE A 20 1.72 -2.11 -1.97
N ALA A 21 1.43 -3.40 -2.08
CA ALA A 21 1.42 -4.14 -3.32
C ALA A 21 0.18 -5.04 -3.43
N VAL A 22 -0.12 -5.43 -4.66
CA VAL A 22 -1.05 -6.52 -5.02
C VAL A 22 -0.26 -7.71 -5.55
N ARG A 23 -0.91 -8.86 -5.68
CA ARG A 23 -0.29 -10.09 -6.20
C ARG A 23 -0.45 -10.23 -7.70
N ASP A 24 0.58 -10.74 -8.36
CA ASP A 24 0.53 -11.17 -9.75
C ASP A 24 1.55 -12.29 -9.99
N ALA A 25 1.10 -13.45 -10.48
CA ALA A 25 1.96 -14.61 -10.82
C ALA A 25 3.07 -14.92 -9.78
N GLY A 26 2.73 -14.90 -8.49
CA GLY A 26 3.69 -15.17 -7.39
C GLY A 26 4.58 -13.99 -6.99
N ARG A 27 4.47 -12.84 -7.68
CA ARG A 27 5.18 -11.60 -7.38
C ARG A 27 4.28 -10.61 -6.63
N LEU A 28 4.91 -9.66 -5.94
CA LEU A 28 4.25 -8.50 -5.34
C LEU A 28 4.56 -7.26 -6.17
N LEU A 29 3.52 -6.62 -6.68
CA LEU A 29 3.63 -5.43 -7.51
C LEU A 29 3.10 -4.22 -6.74
N ASN A 30 3.98 -3.27 -6.43
CA ASN A 30 3.61 -2.05 -5.73
C ASN A 30 2.54 -1.28 -6.52
N ILE A 31 1.55 -0.72 -5.82
CA ILE A 31 0.44 0.01 -6.44
C ILE A 31 0.11 1.33 -5.72
N GLY A 32 0.77 1.61 -4.61
CA GLY A 32 0.61 2.88 -3.93
C GLY A 32 1.35 2.96 -2.62
N LYS A 33 1.23 4.14 -2.02
CA LYS A 33 1.75 4.48 -0.70
C LYS A 33 0.69 5.26 0.07
N ALA A 34 0.54 4.97 1.35
CA ALA A 34 -0.40 5.67 2.24
C ALA A 34 0.30 6.14 3.52
N TYR A 35 -0.18 7.27 4.04
CA TYR A 35 0.44 8.03 5.15
C TYR A 35 -0.51 8.25 6.34
N ALA A 36 -1.77 7.88 6.17
CA ALA A 36 -2.87 8.22 7.05
C ALA A 36 -3.86 7.06 7.17
N GLY A 37 -4.56 7.04 8.31
CA GLY A 37 -5.58 6.03 8.62
C GLY A 37 -5.26 5.18 9.85
N LEU A 38 -4.01 5.20 10.31
CA LEU A 38 -3.62 4.56 11.57
C LEU A 38 -3.53 5.57 12.71
N THR A 39 -3.88 5.11 13.91
CA THR A 39 -3.67 5.83 15.16
C THR A 39 -2.19 5.90 15.52
N ASP A 40 -1.82 6.84 16.38
CA ASP A 40 -0.43 6.94 16.83
C ASP A 40 0.02 5.72 17.66
N ALA A 41 -0.91 5.01 18.31
CA ALA A 41 -0.62 3.75 19.00
C ALA A 41 -0.24 2.65 17.99
N GLU A 42 -1.06 2.44 16.96
CA GLU A 42 -0.78 1.48 15.89
C GLU A 42 0.52 1.81 15.15
N ILE A 43 0.79 3.10 14.86
CA ILE A 43 2.02 3.50 14.19
C ILE A 43 3.25 3.15 15.04
N ARG A 44 3.22 3.35 16.36
CA ARG A 44 4.33 2.98 17.24
C ARG A 44 4.54 1.47 17.27
N GLU A 45 3.46 0.70 17.48
CA GLU A 45 3.49 -0.75 17.47
C GLU A 45 4.09 -1.31 16.16
N TYR A 46 3.60 -0.80 15.02
CA TYR A 46 4.09 -1.25 13.73
C TYR A 46 5.47 -0.70 13.38
N THR A 47 5.89 0.44 13.94
CA THR A 47 7.29 0.88 13.84
C THR A 47 8.22 -0.17 14.44
N ASP A 48 7.93 -0.65 15.65
CA ASP A 48 8.73 -1.70 16.30
C ASP A 48 8.71 -3.01 15.51
N HIS A 49 7.54 -3.37 14.94
CA HIS A 49 7.41 -4.52 14.06
C HIS A 49 8.31 -4.39 12.82
N PHE A 50 8.22 -3.28 12.09
CA PHE A 50 8.98 -3.10 10.85
C PHE A 50 10.49 -3.03 11.08
N LEU A 51 10.94 -2.49 12.20
CA LEU A 51 12.35 -2.52 12.57
C LEU A 51 12.86 -3.95 12.74
N LYS A 52 12.07 -4.84 13.37
CA LYS A 52 12.42 -6.27 13.53
C LYS A 52 12.35 -7.07 12.23
N HIS A 53 11.45 -6.67 11.32
CA HIS A 53 11.20 -7.35 10.05
C HIS A 53 11.81 -6.62 8.84
N THR A 54 12.86 -5.80 9.07
CA THR A 54 13.59 -5.12 7.99
C THR A 54 14.46 -6.12 7.23
N VAL A 55 14.26 -6.20 5.92
CA VAL A 55 15.08 -7.00 4.98
C VAL A 55 16.21 -6.16 4.40
N GLU A 56 15.99 -4.85 4.25
CA GLU A 56 16.98 -3.91 3.73
C GLU A 56 16.78 -2.54 4.36
N ASP A 57 17.87 -1.95 4.86
CA ASP A 57 17.90 -0.64 5.48
C ASP A 57 18.66 0.36 4.59
N ARG A 58 17.98 1.45 4.20
CA ARG A 58 18.58 2.58 3.48
C ARG A 58 18.37 3.90 4.23
N GLY A 59 18.39 3.85 5.56
CA GLY A 59 18.21 5.00 6.43
C GLY A 59 16.74 5.42 6.52
N HIS A 60 16.34 6.37 5.66
CA HIS A 60 14.96 6.88 5.65
C HIS A 60 13.94 5.84 5.16
N TRP A 61 14.39 4.93 4.30
CA TRP A 61 13.55 3.93 3.65
C TRP A 61 14.01 2.53 4.04
N ARG A 62 13.06 1.61 4.25
CA ARG A 62 13.31 0.22 4.58
C ARG A 62 12.46 -0.70 3.70
N ARG A 63 13.08 -1.75 3.16
CA ARG A 63 12.35 -2.91 2.63
C ARG A 63 12.05 -3.83 3.80
N VAL A 64 10.82 -4.32 3.87
CA VAL A 64 10.37 -5.17 4.99
C VAL A 64 9.83 -6.49 4.49
N GLU A 65 9.79 -7.49 5.36
CA GLU A 65 9.07 -8.73 5.08
C GLU A 65 7.59 -8.42 4.81
N PRO A 66 6.99 -8.98 3.74
CA PRO A 66 5.61 -8.65 3.37
C PRO A 66 4.58 -9.41 4.21
N ASN A 67 4.64 -9.28 5.53
CA ASN A 67 3.81 -9.99 6.49
C ASN A 67 2.66 -9.14 7.09
N VAL A 68 2.57 -7.85 6.76
CA VAL A 68 1.48 -6.96 7.20
C VAL A 68 0.50 -6.68 6.07
N VAL A 69 -0.78 -7.02 6.26
CA VAL A 69 -1.85 -6.76 5.29
C VAL A 69 -2.67 -5.53 5.69
N LEU A 70 -3.04 -4.72 4.69
CA LEU A 70 -3.83 -3.50 4.85
C LEU A 70 -5.15 -3.60 4.09
N GLU A 71 -6.18 -2.96 4.63
CA GLU A 71 -7.35 -2.55 3.88
C GLU A 71 -7.20 -1.08 3.46
N ILE A 72 -7.28 -0.81 2.16
CA ILE A 72 -7.05 0.52 1.59
C ILE A 72 -8.33 1.02 0.94
N ALA A 73 -8.79 2.20 1.38
CA ALA A 73 -9.77 2.99 0.65
C ALA A 73 -9.05 3.92 -0.34
N PHE A 74 -9.65 4.15 -1.50
CA PHE A 74 -9.09 5.01 -2.55
C PHE A 74 -10.22 5.63 -3.38
N ASN A 75 -9.93 6.71 -4.09
CA ASN A 75 -10.92 7.40 -4.92
C ASN A 75 -11.10 6.72 -6.28
N ASN A 76 -9.98 6.43 -6.96
CA ASN A 76 -9.96 5.68 -8.21
C ASN A 76 -8.58 5.05 -8.45
N ILE A 77 -8.51 4.22 -9.49
CA ILE A 77 -7.31 3.61 -10.04
C ILE A 77 -6.94 4.34 -11.34
N GLN A 78 -5.67 4.63 -11.54
CA GLN A 78 -5.13 5.20 -12.78
C GLN A 78 -4.03 4.32 -13.38
N ARG A 79 -3.78 4.45 -14.68
CA ARG A 79 -2.57 3.91 -15.32
C ARG A 79 -1.33 4.57 -14.72
N SER A 80 -0.26 3.82 -14.55
CA SER A 80 1.01 4.31 -14.02
C SER A 80 2.19 3.58 -14.64
N ASP A 81 3.11 4.33 -15.21
CA ASP A 81 4.36 3.80 -15.78
C ASP A 81 5.46 3.67 -14.70
N ARG A 82 5.20 4.23 -13.50
CA ARG A 82 6.13 4.25 -12.36
C ARG A 82 6.08 3.00 -11.50
N HIS A 83 5.06 2.17 -11.70
CA HIS A 83 4.85 0.96 -10.92
C HIS A 83 4.77 -0.21 -11.87
N GLU A 84 5.47 -1.31 -11.55
CA GLU A 84 5.43 -2.53 -12.36
C GLU A 84 4.02 -3.15 -12.45
N SER A 85 3.12 -2.77 -11.54
CA SER A 85 1.70 -3.13 -11.64
C SER A 85 1.00 -2.49 -12.86
N GLY A 86 1.56 -1.44 -13.46
CA GLY A 86 0.92 -0.65 -14.51
C GLY A 86 -0.22 0.24 -14.00
N TYR A 87 -0.41 0.32 -12.68
CA TYR A 87 -1.51 1.03 -12.03
C TYR A 87 -1.05 1.78 -10.78
N ALA A 88 -1.82 2.80 -10.38
CA ALA A 88 -1.66 3.48 -9.10
C ALA A 88 -3.02 3.81 -8.48
N LEU A 89 -3.12 3.75 -7.15
CA LEU A 89 -4.30 4.23 -6.42
C LEU A 89 -4.23 5.76 -6.24
N ARG A 90 -5.35 6.45 -6.46
CA ARG A 90 -5.52 7.87 -6.14
C ARG A 90 -6.07 8.06 -4.74
N PHE A 91 -5.41 8.94 -3.98
CA PHE A 91 -5.75 9.26 -2.59
C PHE A 91 -5.95 8.02 -1.69
N PRO A 92 -5.01 7.06 -1.71
CA PRO A 92 -5.12 5.89 -0.85
C PRO A 92 -5.05 6.30 0.63
N ARG A 93 -5.93 5.71 1.43
CA ARG A 93 -5.96 5.84 2.90
C ARG A 93 -6.12 4.46 3.51
N ILE A 94 -5.45 4.24 4.63
CA ILE A 94 -5.60 3.00 5.39
C ILE A 94 -6.96 3.05 6.08
N VAL A 95 -7.78 2.02 5.88
CA VAL A 95 -9.01 1.82 6.65
C VAL A 95 -8.67 1.13 7.96
N ARG A 96 -7.88 0.05 7.87
CA ARG A 96 -7.43 -0.76 9.01
C ARG A 96 -6.33 -1.72 8.60
N LEU A 97 -5.62 -2.23 9.60
CA LEU A 97 -4.77 -3.40 9.48
C LEU A 97 -5.62 -4.68 9.41
N ARG A 98 -5.11 -5.71 8.72
CA ARG A 98 -5.80 -6.99 8.50
C ARG A 98 -4.96 -8.15 9.03
N PRO A 99 -4.76 -8.26 10.35
CA PRO A 99 -4.04 -9.41 10.94
C PRO A 99 -4.77 -10.74 10.71
N ASP A 100 -6.04 -10.68 10.32
CA ASP A 100 -6.87 -11.81 9.93
C ASP A 100 -6.57 -12.33 8.51
N LYS A 101 -5.77 -11.60 7.72
CA LYS A 101 -5.42 -11.97 6.34
C LYS A 101 -3.95 -12.27 6.19
N THR A 102 -3.67 -13.31 5.41
CA THR A 102 -2.32 -13.68 4.97
C THR A 102 -1.95 -12.99 3.66
N LEU A 103 -0.66 -13.07 3.30
CA LEU A 103 -0.18 -12.62 2.00
C LEU A 103 -0.92 -13.28 0.83
N GLY A 104 -1.34 -14.55 0.97
CA GLY A 104 -2.06 -15.28 -0.08
C GLY A 104 -3.44 -14.71 -0.41
N GLU A 105 -4.04 -13.94 0.51
CA GLU A 105 -5.43 -13.46 0.48
C GLU A 105 -5.56 -11.97 0.12
N ILE A 106 -4.45 -11.32 -0.24
CA ILE A 106 -4.49 -9.94 -0.73
C ILE A 106 -4.98 -9.89 -2.18
N ASP A 107 -5.48 -8.73 -2.58
CA ASP A 107 -5.99 -8.52 -3.93
C ASP A 107 -4.93 -8.78 -5.01
N THR A 108 -5.42 -9.18 -6.19
CA THR A 108 -4.59 -9.49 -7.35
C THR A 108 -4.56 -8.31 -8.33
N LEU A 109 -3.58 -8.32 -9.23
CA LEU A 109 -3.54 -7.41 -10.36
C LEU A 109 -4.78 -7.54 -11.27
N GLU A 110 -5.35 -8.75 -11.38
CA GLU A 110 -6.59 -8.96 -12.12
C GLU A 110 -7.75 -8.19 -11.49
N ARG A 111 -7.89 -8.26 -10.16
CA ARG A 111 -8.90 -7.48 -9.44
C ARG A 111 -8.75 -5.97 -9.65
N VAL A 112 -7.51 -5.49 -9.70
CA VAL A 112 -7.21 -4.08 -10.02
C VAL A 112 -7.69 -3.70 -11.43
N LYS A 113 -7.46 -4.56 -12.43
CA LYS A 113 -7.91 -4.34 -13.81
C LYS A 113 -9.44 -4.29 -13.91
N GLU A 114 -10.13 -5.19 -13.22
CA GLU A 114 -11.60 -5.23 -13.16
C GLU A 114 -12.15 -3.91 -12.61
N ILE A 115 -11.65 -3.46 -11.45
CA ILE A 115 -12.07 -2.21 -10.83
C ILE A 115 -11.79 -1.04 -11.78
N TYR A 116 -10.59 -0.99 -12.37
CA TYR A 116 -10.22 0.06 -13.31
C TYR A 116 -11.16 0.12 -14.53
N ALA A 117 -11.49 -1.03 -15.12
CA ALA A 117 -12.41 -1.11 -16.25
C ALA A 117 -13.82 -0.63 -15.86
N GLY A 118 -14.30 -1.04 -14.67
CA GLY A 118 -15.59 -0.60 -14.13
C GLY A 118 -15.70 0.91 -13.92
N GLN A 119 -14.62 1.59 -13.52
CA GLN A 119 -14.59 3.05 -13.37
C GLN A 119 -14.86 3.79 -14.70
N ARG A 120 -14.43 3.22 -15.84
CA ARG A 120 -14.61 3.85 -17.15
C ARG A 120 -16.03 3.68 -17.68
N ALA A 121 -16.69 2.57 -17.36
CA ALA A 121 -18.07 2.31 -17.77
C ALA A 121 -19.08 3.30 -17.15
N GLY A 122 -18.75 3.91 -16.01
CA GLY A 122 -19.59 4.92 -15.34
C GLY A 122 -19.36 6.36 -15.78
N THR A 123 -18.43 6.64 -16.70
CA THR A 123 -18.22 7.99 -17.23
C THR A 123 -18.98 8.13 -18.56
N PRO A 124 -20.09 8.91 -18.63
CA PRO A 124 -20.75 9.16 -19.91
C PRO A 124 -19.77 9.80 -20.90
N PRO A 125 -19.95 9.62 -22.22
CA PRO A 125 -19.13 10.29 -23.22
C PRO A 125 -19.07 11.79 -22.93
N ARG A 126 -17.88 12.37 -23.06
CA ARG A 126 -17.76 13.84 -23.10
C ARG A 126 -18.14 14.25 -24.51
N ASP A 127 -19.34 14.83 -24.65
CA ASP A 127 -19.74 15.59 -25.85
C ASP A 127 -18.86 16.84 -26.02
#